data_AF-A0A9E4I9Y5-F1
#
_entry.id   AF-A0A9E4I9Y5-F1
#
_cell.length_a   1.000
_cell.length_b   1.000
_cell.length_c   1.000
_cell.angle_alpha   90.00
_cell.angle_beta   90.00
_cell.angle_gamma   90.00
#
_symmetry.space_group_name_H-M   'P 1'
#
loop_
_entity.id
_entity.type
_entity.pdbx_description
1 polymer ?
#
loop_
_entity_poly.entity_id
_entity_poly.type
_entity_poly.pdbx_seq_one_letter_code
_entity_poly.pdbx_strand_id
1 'polypeptide(L)'
;MSDSNMEAFQERLDRMSAIFSDIVSHAEEQSLTRCPYRNRFDLCTALFRCRNQLPVADGDPEDLACGHDGTFDYRTAWESNPRAVQKTRERIVRIKRDAERRRRGRRGKTDDR
;
A
#
# COMPACT_ATOMS: atom_id res chain seq x y z
N MET A 1 -11.97 26.44 27.29
CA MET A 1 -11.02 25.98 26.25
C MET A 1 -10.84 27.15 25.29
N SER A 2 -9.62 27.51 24.91
CA SER A 2 -9.38 28.64 24.00
C SER A 2 -9.86 28.30 22.58
N ASP A 3 -10.35 29.31 21.85
CA ASP A 3 -10.83 29.14 20.46
C ASP A 3 -9.78 28.47 19.55
N SER A 4 -8.51 28.84 19.71
CA SER A 4 -7.38 28.22 18.98
C SER A 4 -7.23 26.71 19.21
N ASN A 5 -7.57 26.19 20.40
CA ASN A 5 -7.52 24.75 20.65
C ASN A 5 -8.70 24.02 19.99
N MET A 6 -9.84 24.70 19.84
CA MET A 6 -11.01 24.18 19.16
C MET A 6 -10.78 24.12 17.64
N GLU A 7 -10.20 25.17 17.06
CA GLU A 7 -9.79 25.21 15.65
C GLU A 7 -8.78 24.10 15.32
N ALA A 8 -7.73 23.93 16.13
CA ALA A 8 -6.75 22.86 15.94
C ALA A 8 -7.33 21.45 16.12
N PHE A 9 -8.39 21.31 16.93
CA PHE A 9 -9.13 20.05 17.03
C PHE A 9 -9.97 19.79 15.78
N GLN A 10 -10.67 20.81 15.28
CA GLN A 10 -11.45 20.73 14.05
C GLN A 10 -10.57 20.37 12.85
N GLU A 11 -9.40 20.99 12.71
CA GLU A 11 -8.45 20.68 11.63
C GLU A 11 -8.04 19.19 11.62
N ARG A 12 -7.83 18.61 12.82
CA ARG A 12 -7.51 17.17 12.93
C ARG A 12 -8.70 16.30 12.54
N LEU A 13 -9.92 16.68 12.92
CA LEU A 13 -11.14 15.97 12.51
C LEU A 13 -11.37 16.05 11.00
N ASP A 14 -11.15 17.22 10.40
CA ASP A 14 -11.29 17.43 8.96
C ASP A 14 -10.28 16.56 8.20
N ARG A 15 -9.04 16.50 8.69
CA ARG A 15 -8.00 15.62 8.13
C ARG A 15 -8.37 14.15 8.25
N MET A 16 -8.90 13.71 9.39
CA MET A 16 -9.36 12.32 9.55
C MET A 16 -10.52 12.02 8.59
N SER A 17 -11.50 12.91 8.52
CA SER A 17 -12.66 12.77 7.63
C SER A 17 -12.21 12.64 6.17
N ALA A 18 -11.29 13.49 5.71
CA ALA A 18 -10.73 13.41 4.37
C ALA A 18 -10.07 12.04 4.08
N ILE A 19 -9.25 11.53 5.00
CA ILE A 19 -8.60 10.22 4.85
C ILE A 19 -9.66 9.11 4.76
N PHE A 20 -10.68 9.12 5.62
CA PHE A 20 -11.70 8.08 5.61
C PHE A 20 -12.59 8.15 4.36
N SER A 21 -12.93 9.36 3.89
CA SER A 21 -13.66 9.53 2.64
C SER A 21 -12.88 8.96 1.46
N ASP A 22 -11.58 9.26 1.35
CA ASP A 22 -10.73 8.72 0.29
C ASP A 22 -10.64 7.17 0.33
N ILE A 23 -10.53 6.60 1.54
CA ILE A 23 -10.54 5.14 1.73
C ILE A 23 -11.85 4.52 1.22
N VAL A 24 -13.00 5.10 1.58
CA VAL A 24 -14.32 4.56 1.19
C VAL A 24 -14.49 4.62 -0.32
N SER A 25 -14.20 5.75 -0.96
CA SER A 25 -14.31 5.88 -2.42
C SER A 25 -13.41 4.89 -3.15
N HIS A 26 -12.16 4.70 -2.68
CA HIS A 26 -11.28 3.71 -3.28
C HIS A 26 -11.76 2.26 -3.05
N ALA A 27 -12.30 1.96 -1.87
CA ALA A 27 -12.86 0.63 -1.61
C ALA A 27 -14.07 0.32 -2.50
N GLU A 28 -14.93 1.30 -2.76
CA GLU A 28 -16.05 1.18 -3.70
C GLU A 28 -15.54 0.86 -5.12
N GLU A 29 -14.56 1.60 -5.63
CA GLU A 29 -13.94 1.31 -6.93
C GLU A 29 -13.33 -0.10 -7.00
N GLN A 30 -12.55 -0.49 -5.98
CA GLN A 30 -11.94 -1.81 -5.91
C GLN A 30 -12.97 -2.93 -5.81
N SER A 31 -14.13 -2.69 -5.19
CA SER A 31 -15.20 -3.68 -5.07
C SER A 31 -15.81 -4.08 -6.42
N LEU A 32 -15.73 -3.22 -7.43
CA LEU A 32 -16.24 -3.48 -8.78
C LEU A 32 -15.40 -4.50 -9.55
N THR A 33 -14.10 -4.54 -9.27
CA THR A 33 -13.15 -5.41 -9.98
C THR A 33 -12.76 -6.61 -9.14
N ARG A 34 -12.51 -6.42 -7.84
CA ARG A 34 -12.09 -7.49 -6.92
C ARG A 34 -13.07 -8.65 -6.92
N CYS A 35 -12.56 -9.85 -7.17
CA CYS A 35 -13.33 -11.07 -6.93
C CYS A 35 -13.49 -11.29 -5.40
N PRO A 36 -14.71 -11.22 -4.84
CA PRO A 36 -14.92 -11.39 -3.40
C PRO A 36 -14.66 -12.82 -2.91
N TYR A 37 -14.60 -13.79 -3.84
CA TYR A 37 -14.39 -15.20 -3.56
C TYR A 37 -12.96 -15.69 -3.82
N ARG A 38 -12.01 -14.82 -4.19
CA ARG A 38 -10.60 -15.21 -4.32
C ARG A 38 -9.92 -15.19 -2.95
N ASN A 39 -9.43 -16.33 -2.49
CA ASN A 39 -8.68 -16.42 -1.24
C ASN A 39 -7.18 -16.07 -1.44
N ARG A 40 -6.40 -16.11 -0.35
CA ARG A 40 -4.95 -15.81 -0.36
C ARG A 40 -4.07 -16.78 -1.16
N PHE A 41 -4.62 -17.93 -1.56
CA PHE A 41 -3.94 -18.95 -2.37
C PHE A 41 -4.42 -18.92 -3.82
N ASP A 42 -5.17 -17.88 -4.20
CA ASP A 42 -5.75 -17.70 -5.53
C ASP A 42 -6.79 -18.76 -5.91
N LEU A 43 -7.33 -19.45 -4.90
CA LEU A 43 -8.46 -20.36 -5.04
C LEU A 43 -9.78 -19.59 -4.92
N CYS A 44 -10.75 -20.03 -5.69
CA CYS A 44 -12.14 -19.58 -5.70
C CYS A 44 -12.93 -20.31 -4.61
N THR A 45 -13.52 -19.55 -3.68
CA THR A 45 -14.36 -20.05 -2.60
C THR A 45 -15.86 -19.94 -2.91
N ALA A 46 -16.22 -19.57 -4.14
CA ALA A 46 -17.62 -19.40 -4.53
C ALA A 46 -18.32 -20.75 -4.59
N LEU A 47 -19.43 -20.89 -3.85
CA LEU A 47 -20.31 -22.06 -3.90
C LEU A 47 -21.23 -22.07 -5.14
N PHE A 48 -21.06 -21.12 -6.04
CA PHE A 48 -21.82 -20.97 -7.28
C PHE A 48 -20.89 -20.67 -8.44
N ARG A 49 -21.36 -20.97 -9.66
CA ARG A 49 -20.55 -20.77 -10.87
C ARG A 49 -20.45 -19.30 -11.25
N CYS A 50 -19.22 -18.81 -11.48
CA CYS A 50 -18.97 -17.47 -11.99
C CYS A 50 -17.93 -17.46 -13.12
N ARG A 51 -17.86 -16.34 -13.88
CA ARG A 51 -16.95 -16.20 -15.03
C ARG A 51 -15.46 -16.29 -14.68
N ASN A 52 -15.11 -16.03 -13.42
CA ASN A 52 -13.73 -16.04 -12.94
C ASN A 52 -13.33 -17.40 -12.36
N GLN A 53 -14.24 -18.38 -12.29
CA GLN A 53 -13.96 -19.69 -11.71
C GLN A 53 -13.36 -20.61 -12.78
N LEU A 54 -12.12 -21.06 -12.55
CA LEU A 54 -11.37 -21.92 -13.45
C LEU A 54 -11.08 -23.26 -12.77
N PRO A 55 -11.10 -24.39 -13.52
CA PRO A 55 -10.61 -25.65 -13.00
C PRO A 55 -9.11 -25.56 -12.71
N VAL A 56 -8.66 -26.13 -11.59
CA VAL A 56 -7.23 -26.27 -11.29
C VAL A 56 -6.69 -27.46 -12.09
N ALA A 57 -5.59 -27.27 -12.83
CA ALA A 57 -4.99 -28.34 -13.63
C ALA A 57 -4.25 -29.37 -12.77
N ASP A 58 -3.57 -28.90 -11.71
CA ASP A 58 -2.78 -29.70 -10.79
C ASP A 58 -3.23 -29.40 -9.35
N GLY A 59 -4.20 -30.18 -8.83
CA GLY A 59 -4.81 -29.93 -7.52
C GLY A 59 -5.89 -30.97 -7.15
N ASP A 60 -6.55 -30.76 -6.02
CA ASP A 60 -7.72 -31.56 -5.63
C ASP A 60 -8.84 -31.33 -6.66
N PRO A 61 -9.60 -32.35 -7.12
CA PRO A 61 -10.65 -32.16 -8.12
C PRO A 61 -11.77 -31.19 -7.70
N GLU A 62 -11.88 -30.91 -6.40
CA GLU A 62 -12.83 -29.97 -5.82
C GLU A 62 -12.31 -28.52 -5.80
N ASP A 63 -10.99 -28.32 -5.96
CA ASP A 63 -10.39 -27.00 -5.96
C ASP A 63 -10.64 -26.27 -7.28
N LEU A 64 -11.03 -25.00 -7.15
CA LEU A 64 -11.26 -24.10 -8.28
C LEU A 64 -10.32 -22.91 -8.13
N ALA A 65 -9.63 -22.54 -9.19
CA ALA A 65 -8.82 -21.34 -9.23
C ALA A 65 -9.68 -20.11 -9.54
N CYS A 66 -9.19 -18.94 -9.16
CA CYS A 66 -9.73 -17.67 -9.61
C CYS A 66 -8.88 -17.11 -10.77
N GLY A 67 -9.47 -16.99 -11.95
CA GLY A 67 -8.83 -16.38 -13.14
C GLY A 67 -8.75 -14.85 -13.12
N HIS A 68 -9.16 -14.20 -12.04
CA HIS A 68 -8.96 -12.77 -11.85
C HIS A 68 -7.47 -12.48 -11.66
N ASP A 69 -6.94 -11.37 -12.15
CA ASP A 69 -5.51 -11.04 -12.10
C ASP A 69 -5.02 -10.78 -10.64
N GLY A 70 -5.86 -10.19 -9.80
CA GLY A 70 -5.63 -9.97 -8.37
C GLY A 70 -4.61 -8.89 -8.08
N THR A 71 -4.37 -8.03 -9.05
CA THR A 71 -3.52 -6.87 -8.90
C THR A 71 -4.28 -5.81 -8.10
N PHE A 72 -4.05 -5.77 -6.78
CA PHE A 72 -4.63 -4.75 -5.91
C PHE A 72 -3.53 -3.80 -5.43
N ASP A 73 -3.56 -2.55 -5.91
CA ASP A 73 -2.64 -1.51 -5.44
C ASP A 73 -3.28 -0.69 -4.31
N TYR A 74 -3.10 -1.12 -3.06
CA TYR A 74 -3.67 -0.44 -1.89
C TYR A 74 -2.92 0.84 -1.46
N ARG A 75 -1.86 1.24 -2.17
CA ARG A 75 -1.04 2.39 -1.73
C ARG A 75 -1.83 3.70 -1.74
N THR A 76 -2.71 3.87 -2.72
CA THR A 76 -3.58 5.05 -2.83
C THR A 76 -4.56 5.19 -1.66
N ALA A 77 -4.92 4.08 -0.98
CA ALA A 77 -5.81 4.12 0.17
C ALA A 77 -5.15 4.66 1.46
N TRP A 78 -3.82 4.59 1.57
CA TRP A 78 -3.09 4.98 2.79
C TRP A 78 -2.11 6.13 2.58
N GLU A 79 -1.81 6.49 1.32
CA GLU A 79 -0.87 7.53 0.95
C GLU A 79 -1.57 8.65 0.19
N SER A 80 -1.75 9.81 0.83
CA SER A 80 -2.38 11.01 0.23
C SER A 80 -1.61 11.56 -0.98
N ASN A 81 -0.33 11.20 -1.13
CA ASN A 81 0.49 11.52 -2.30
C ASN A 81 1.57 10.44 -2.52
N PRO A 82 1.26 9.35 -3.26
CA PRO A 82 2.18 8.23 -3.45
C PRO A 82 3.50 8.62 -4.12
N ARG A 83 3.45 9.62 -5.02
CA ARG A 83 4.64 10.16 -5.70
C ARG A 83 5.56 10.92 -4.73
N ALA A 84 5.01 11.59 -3.72
CA ALA A 84 5.79 12.25 -2.68
C ALA A 84 6.50 11.25 -1.76
N VAL A 85 5.86 10.11 -1.47
CA VAL A 85 6.47 9.02 -0.68
C VAL A 85 7.66 8.41 -1.42
N GLN A 86 7.51 8.12 -2.72
CA GLN A 86 8.61 7.61 -3.55
C GLN A 86 9.80 8.59 -3.58
N LYS A 87 9.55 9.88 -3.82
CA LYS A 87 10.59 10.93 -3.77
C LYS A 87 11.27 11.00 -2.40
N THR A 88 10.51 10.84 -1.33
CA THR A 88 11.04 10.84 0.04
C THR A 88 11.92 9.63 0.30
N ARG A 89 11.52 8.43 -0.13
CA ARG A 89 12.34 7.21 -0.07
C ARG A 89 13.65 7.37 -0.83
N GLU A 90 13.61 7.87 -2.06
CA GLU A 90 14.79 8.14 -2.88
C GLU A 90 15.74 9.15 -2.21
N ARG A 91 15.18 10.20 -1.60
CA ARG A 91 15.96 11.19 -0.83
C ARG A 91 16.64 10.55 0.38
N ILE A 92 15.95 9.70 1.14
CA ILE A 92 16.53 8.99 2.29
C ILE A 92 17.69 8.09 1.86
N VAL A 93 17.54 7.33 0.77
CA VAL A 93 18.61 6.48 0.21
C VAL A 93 19.82 7.32 -0.17
N ARG A 94 19.61 8.47 -0.82
CA ARG A 94 20.68 9.39 -1.22
C ARG A 94 21.44 9.92 0.00
N ILE A 95 20.72 10.37 1.02
CA ILE A 95 21.30 10.85 2.29
C ILE A 95 22.13 9.76 2.96
N LYS A 96 21.64 8.52 3.02
CA LYS A 96 22.39 7.38 3.60
C LYS A 96 23.71 7.13 2.86
N ARG A 97 23.68 7.09 1.52
CA ARG A 97 24.89 6.91 0.69
C ARG A 97 25.91 8.02 0.91
N ASP A 98 25.46 9.26 0.99
CA ASP A 98 26.36 10.40 1.20
C ASP A 98 26.95 10.40 2.61
N ALA A 99 26.17 10.02 3.63
CA ALA A 99 26.67 9.82 4.98
C ALA A 99 27.74 8.72 5.06
N GLU A 100 27.56 7.59 4.36
CA GLU A 100 28.55 6.52 4.27
C GLU A 100 29.84 6.97 3.60
N ARG A 101 29.75 7.71 2.48
CA ARG A 101 30.93 8.30 1.82
C ARG A 101 31.72 9.20 2.76
N ARG A 102 31.03 10.10 3.49
CA ARG A 102 31.66 10.98 4.47
C ARG A 102 32.34 10.19 5.60
N ARG A 103 31.71 9.13 6.10
CA ARG A 103 32.30 8.24 7.13
C ARG A 103 33.56 7.54 6.64
N ARG A 104 33.55 7.01 5.40
CA ARG A 104 34.72 6.37 4.79
C ARG A 104 35.87 7.37 4.58
N GLY A 105 35.58 8.55 4.05
CA GLY A 105 36.58 9.62 3.87
C GLY A 105 37.19 10.09 5.19
N ARG A 106 36.43 10.08 6.30
CA ARG A 106 36.94 10.43 7.63
C ARG A 106 37.82 9.34 8.25
N ARG A 107 37.56 8.06 7.98
CA ARG A 107 38.42 6.92 8.39
C ARG A 107 39.74 6.88 7.61
N GLY A 108 39.72 7.15 6.31
CA GLY A 108 40.95 7.20 5.51
C GLY A 108 41.90 8.35 5.89
N LYS A 109 41.39 9.41 6.52
CA LYS A 109 42.19 10.56 6.98
C LYS A 109 42.84 10.35 8.36
N THR A 110 42.43 9.32 9.09
CA THR A 110 43.01 8.96 10.40
C THR A 110 44.12 7.92 10.30
N ASP A 111 44.22 7.18 9.20
CA ASP A 111 45.26 6.15 8.98
C ASP A 111 46.53 6.68 8.28
N ASP A 112 46.58 7.98 7.94
CA ASP A 112 47.68 8.65 7.22
C ASP A 112 48.46 9.63 8.12
N ARG A 113 48.55 9.34 9.43
CA ARG A 113 49.29 10.14 10.43
C ARG A 113 50.17 9.27 11.33
#